data_AF-A0AA36HWM0-F1
#
_entry.id   AF-A0AA36HWM0-F1
#
_cell.length_a   1.000
_cell.length_b   1.000
_cell.length_c   1.000
_cell.angle_alpha   90.00
_cell.angle_beta   90.00
_cell.angle_gamma   90.00
#
_symmetry.space_group_name_H-M   'P 1'
#
loop_
_entity.id
_entity.type
_entity.pdbx_description
1 polymer ?
#
loop_
_entity_poly.entity_id
_entity_poly.type
_entity_poly.pdbx_seq_one_letter_code
_entity_poly.pdbx_strand_id
1 'polypeptide(L)'
;MNVSKCESKMGGGGLNAGSLVMEGGFLNFDGGTTLGNGGCAQVTTVHQRAGEARFIHCVAAGKGGGLAAQSLAQDRVGSKRFVDGVARKHGGCAYLQKTTKSGNLSFESCRTQKGGGCGYAKVLHQSKSGHLICRNCTAESGGCLFAKRKLDIGGVLKASSVAAPRGSVLLMARETPATLQRLEIQQARGVALDGRRMNISELALGPSDAPFRVRASDLFLDSANCSLMEECTFQQHEAK
;
A
#
# COMPACT_ATOMS: atom_id res chain seq x y z
N MET A 1 22.56 8.67 -1.82
CA MET A 1 22.43 9.49 -0.59
C MET A 1 21.96 8.60 0.54
N ASN A 2 22.64 8.65 1.68
CA ASN A 2 22.27 7.89 2.88
C ASN A 2 21.97 8.88 4.00
N VAL A 3 20.83 8.72 4.66
CA VAL A 3 20.37 9.55 5.77
C VAL A 3 19.95 8.62 6.89
N SER A 4 20.45 8.83 8.10
CA SER A 4 20.18 7.90 9.20
C SER A 4 19.97 8.59 10.54
N LYS A 5 19.07 8.03 11.35
CA LYS A 5 18.84 8.42 12.75
C LYS A 5 18.53 9.90 12.93
N CYS A 6 17.73 10.45 12.02
CA CYS A 6 17.33 11.86 12.07
C CYS A 6 15.96 12.02 12.72
N GLU A 7 15.77 13.09 13.47
CA GLU A 7 14.53 13.36 14.21
C GLU A 7 13.96 14.74 13.90
N SER A 8 12.63 14.84 13.79
CA SER A 8 11.94 16.11 13.51
C SER A 8 10.62 16.21 14.28
N LYS A 9 10.26 17.41 14.75
CA LYS A 9 8.95 17.63 15.40
C LYS A 9 7.78 17.79 14.41
N MET A 10 8.04 18.26 13.19
CA MET A 10 6.98 18.71 12.27
C MET A 10 6.72 17.74 11.11
N GLY A 11 7.74 16.98 10.71
CA GLY A 11 7.66 16.02 9.60
C GLY A 11 9.01 15.79 8.95
N GLY A 12 9.15 14.66 8.26
CA GLY A 12 10.34 14.35 7.48
C GLY A 12 11.59 14.26 8.32
N GLY A 13 11.72 13.22 9.16
CA GLY A 13 12.84 13.09 10.11
C GLY A 13 14.20 13.33 9.47
N GLY A 14 14.44 12.82 8.26
CA GLY A 14 15.66 13.08 7.48
C GLY A 14 15.48 14.04 6.30
N LEU A 15 14.28 14.13 5.71
CA LEU A 15 14.00 15.02 4.58
C LEU A 15 12.61 15.65 4.70
N ASN A 16 12.55 16.98 4.73
CA ASN A 16 11.31 17.73 4.57
C ASN A 16 11.45 18.73 3.42
N ALA A 17 10.79 18.47 2.29
CA ALA A 17 11.04 19.20 1.05
C ALA A 17 9.78 19.40 0.20
N GLY A 18 9.77 20.45 -0.63
CA GLY A 18 8.73 20.63 -1.65
C GLY A 18 8.82 19.59 -2.78
N SER A 19 10.03 19.21 -3.17
CA SER A 19 10.25 18.26 -4.27
C SER A 19 11.41 17.33 -3.97
N LEU A 20 11.28 16.06 -4.36
CA LEU A 20 12.35 15.09 -4.42
C LEU A 20 12.38 14.51 -5.84
N VAL A 21 13.45 14.81 -6.56
CA VAL A 21 13.70 14.28 -7.91
C VAL A 21 14.82 13.25 -7.83
N MET A 22 14.56 12.05 -8.31
CA MET A 22 15.53 10.97 -8.42
C MET A 22 15.62 10.54 -9.89
N GLU A 23 16.68 10.93 -10.57
CA GLU A 23 16.95 10.51 -11.95
C GLU A 23 17.58 9.10 -12.01
N GLY A 24 18.12 8.61 -10.89
CA GLY A 24 18.73 7.29 -10.77
C GLY A 24 19.42 7.09 -9.41
N GLY A 25 20.24 6.05 -9.31
CA GLY A 25 21.08 5.78 -8.15
C GLY A 25 20.33 5.22 -6.94
N PHE A 26 20.87 5.47 -5.75
CA PHE A 26 20.40 4.88 -4.50
C PHE A 26 20.14 5.96 -3.44
N LEU A 27 18.94 5.93 -2.85
CA LEU A 27 18.53 6.77 -1.74
C LEU A 27 18.12 5.88 -0.57
N ASN A 28 18.76 6.04 0.58
CA ASN A 28 18.45 5.24 1.76
C ASN A 28 18.19 6.13 2.96
N PHE A 29 17.03 5.95 3.58
CA PHE A 29 16.70 6.49 4.89
C PHE A 29 16.58 5.35 5.89
N ASP A 30 17.25 5.48 7.03
CA ASP A 30 17.22 4.47 8.10
C ASP A 30 17.02 5.12 9.49
N GLY A 31 15.97 4.73 10.21
CA GLY A 31 15.76 5.18 11.59
C GLY A 31 15.28 6.64 11.72
N GLY A 32 14.64 7.19 10.69
CA GLY A 32 14.06 8.53 10.75
C GLY A 32 12.79 8.57 11.60
N THR A 33 12.70 9.50 12.55
CA THR A 33 11.55 9.62 13.46
C THR A 33 10.93 11.02 13.41
N THR A 34 9.60 11.10 13.46
CA THR A 34 8.92 12.39 13.59
C THR A 34 7.60 12.36 14.37
N LEU A 35 7.26 13.48 15.03
CA LEU A 35 5.92 13.71 15.58
C LEU A 35 4.88 14.09 14.49
N GLY A 36 5.36 14.47 13.31
CA GLY A 36 4.55 14.82 12.14
C GLY A 36 4.25 13.64 11.21
N ASN A 37 4.29 13.88 9.91
CA ASN A 37 4.14 12.84 8.89
C ASN A 37 5.49 12.50 8.26
N GLY A 38 5.62 11.33 7.64
CA GLY A 38 6.82 10.97 6.91
C GLY A 38 8.01 10.78 7.85
N GLY A 39 8.06 9.69 8.60
CA GLY A 39 9.07 9.47 9.64
C GLY A 39 10.49 9.67 9.11
N CYS A 40 10.77 9.18 7.91
CA CYS A 40 12.01 9.49 7.21
C CYS A 40 11.88 10.69 6.26
N ALA A 41 10.84 10.74 5.44
CA ALA A 41 10.66 11.80 4.45
C ALA A 41 9.23 12.32 4.38
N GLN A 42 9.07 13.64 4.44
CA GLN A 42 7.86 14.36 4.10
C GLN A 42 8.13 15.22 2.87
N VAL A 43 7.47 14.90 1.76
CA VAL A 43 7.73 15.58 0.48
C VAL A 43 6.42 15.97 -0.19
N THR A 44 6.30 17.16 -0.76
CA THR A 44 5.08 17.46 -1.53
C THR A 44 5.01 16.61 -2.79
N THR A 45 6.05 16.63 -3.62
CA THR A 45 6.12 15.87 -4.88
C THR A 45 7.37 15.01 -4.94
N VAL A 46 7.19 13.72 -5.28
CA VAL A 46 8.29 12.81 -5.60
C VAL A 46 8.22 12.47 -7.07
N HIS A 47 9.32 12.67 -7.79
CA HIS A 47 9.50 12.22 -9.17
C HIS A 47 10.71 11.29 -9.24
N GLN A 48 10.49 10.00 -9.45
CA GLN A 48 11.57 9.01 -9.58
C GLN A 48 11.56 8.41 -10.98
N ARG A 49 12.59 8.69 -11.79
CA ARG A 49 12.74 8.08 -13.11
C ARG A 49 13.38 6.71 -13.04
N ALA A 50 14.40 6.54 -12.21
CA ALA A 50 15.10 5.28 -12.04
C ALA A 50 15.67 5.12 -10.63
N GLY A 51 16.42 4.04 -10.42
CA GLY A 51 17.10 3.76 -9.17
C GLY A 51 16.21 3.18 -8.08
N GLU A 52 16.73 3.17 -6.87
CA GLU A 52 16.08 2.57 -5.70
C GLU A 52 16.03 3.56 -4.53
N ALA A 53 14.86 3.68 -3.91
CA ALA A 53 14.69 4.40 -2.66
C ALA A 53 14.26 3.44 -1.53
N ARG A 54 15.00 3.43 -0.43
CA ARG A 54 14.71 2.62 0.76
C ARG A 54 14.36 3.50 1.95
N PHE A 55 13.37 3.05 2.70
CA PHE A 55 12.92 3.66 3.96
C PHE A 55 12.80 2.54 4.99
N ILE A 56 13.74 2.51 5.93
CA ILE A 56 13.95 1.41 6.87
C ILE A 56 13.81 1.96 8.30
N HIS A 57 13.12 1.23 9.18
CA HIS A 57 12.95 1.59 10.60
C HIS A 57 12.40 3.01 10.84
N CYS A 58 11.58 3.51 9.92
CA CYS A 58 11.09 4.88 9.97
C CYS A 58 9.78 4.99 10.77
N VAL A 59 9.68 5.97 11.67
CA VAL A 59 8.54 6.10 12.60
C VAL A 59 7.89 7.48 12.52
N ALA A 60 6.57 7.52 12.36
CA ALA A 60 5.78 8.75 12.37
C ALA A 60 4.62 8.69 13.37
N ALA A 61 4.48 9.70 14.23
CA ALA A 61 3.29 9.85 15.06
C ALA A 61 2.05 10.28 14.24
N GLY A 62 2.25 10.80 13.03
CA GLY A 62 1.22 11.09 12.05
C GLY A 62 1.00 9.93 11.07
N LYS A 63 1.26 10.19 9.79
CA LYS A 63 0.99 9.30 8.65
C LYS A 63 2.28 8.99 7.90
N GLY A 64 2.36 7.81 7.28
CA GLY A 64 3.51 7.42 6.44
C GLY A 64 4.77 7.26 7.27
N GLY A 65 5.00 6.10 7.88
CA GLY A 65 6.17 5.86 8.72
C GLY A 65 7.48 6.11 7.99
N GLY A 66 7.61 5.67 6.74
CA GLY A 66 8.73 6.01 5.85
C GLY A 66 8.51 7.32 5.11
N LEU A 67 7.49 7.36 4.26
CA LEU A 67 7.23 8.45 3.33
C LEU A 67 5.81 8.99 3.47
N ALA A 68 5.70 10.31 3.61
CA ALA A 68 4.45 11.03 3.39
C ALA A 68 4.58 11.95 2.18
N ALA A 69 3.76 11.73 1.15
CA ALA A 69 3.77 12.56 -0.03
C ALA A 69 2.38 12.95 -0.56
N GLN A 70 2.30 14.14 -1.16
CA GLN A 70 1.08 14.53 -1.87
C GLN A 70 1.02 13.86 -3.24
N SER A 71 2.12 13.85 -3.97
CA SER A 71 2.20 13.20 -5.28
C SER A 71 3.44 12.32 -5.38
N LEU A 72 3.25 11.10 -5.89
CA LEU A 72 4.33 10.22 -6.31
C LEU A 72 4.17 9.90 -7.79
N ALA A 73 5.11 10.37 -8.60
CA ALA A 73 5.33 9.90 -9.95
C ALA A 73 6.60 9.03 -9.94
N GLN A 74 6.49 7.81 -10.43
CA GLN A 74 7.61 6.89 -10.51
C GLN A 74 7.53 6.17 -11.83
N ASP A 75 8.59 6.23 -12.63
CA ASP A 75 8.66 5.48 -13.89
C ASP A 75 8.87 3.99 -13.61
N ARG A 76 8.64 3.17 -14.64
CA ARG A 76 8.58 1.70 -14.52
C ARG A 76 9.86 1.06 -13.96
N VAL A 77 11.02 1.69 -14.19
CA VAL A 77 12.33 1.17 -13.77
C VAL A 77 12.74 1.64 -12.37
N GLY A 78 12.00 2.59 -11.77
CA GLY A 78 12.20 2.97 -10.38
C GLY A 78 11.64 1.92 -9.43
N SER A 79 12.29 1.76 -8.27
CA SER A 79 11.79 0.95 -7.15
C SER A 79 11.79 1.73 -5.85
N LYS A 80 10.82 1.42 -4.99
CA LYS A 80 10.81 1.84 -3.59
C LYS A 80 10.56 0.66 -2.67
N ARG A 81 11.34 0.59 -1.60
CA ARG A 81 11.23 -0.43 -0.57
C ARG A 81 11.05 0.22 0.79
N PHE A 82 10.09 -0.30 1.53
CA PHE A 82 9.78 0.14 2.88
C PHE A 82 9.85 -1.06 3.81
N VAL A 83 10.61 -0.93 4.89
CA VAL A 83 10.84 -2.02 5.85
C VAL A 83 10.67 -1.47 7.27
N ASP A 84 9.90 -2.17 8.10
CA ASP A 84 9.69 -1.83 9.51
C ASP A 84 9.24 -0.39 9.76
N GLY A 85 8.45 0.16 8.82
CA GLY A 85 7.87 1.48 8.96
C GLY A 85 6.62 1.48 9.83
N VAL A 86 6.53 2.45 10.73
CA VAL A 86 5.42 2.57 11.68
C VAL A 86 4.78 3.95 11.60
N ALA A 87 3.45 3.98 11.47
CA ALA A 87 2.65 5.21 11.60
C ALA A 87 1.55 5.05 12.65
N ARG A 88 1.21 6.09 13.41
CA ARG A 88 0.05 6.00 14.33
C ARG A 88 -1.30 6.22 13.64
N LYS A 89 -1.35 6.90 12.49
CA LYS A 89 -2.62 7.18 11.78
C LYS A 89 -2.82 6.24 10.60
N HIS A 90 -2.30 6.60 9.42
CA HIS A 90 -2.55 5.85 8.19
C HIS A 90 -1.26 5.64 7.40
N GLY A 91 -1.21 4.55 6.65
CA GLY A 91 -0.07 4.21 5.80
C GLY A 91 1.15 3.89 6.64
N GLY A 92 1.22 2.67 7.19
CA GLY A 92 2.27 2.29 8.15
C GLY A 92 3.66 2.66 7.65
N CYS A 93 3.94 2.41 6.37
CA CYS A 93 5.15 2.85 5.71
C CYS A 93 4.95 4.04 4.77
N ALA A 94 3.87 4.06 3.98
CA ALA A 94 3.66 5.12 2.99
C ALA A 94 2.26 5.76 3.09
N TYR A 95 2.22 7.08 3.15
CA TYR A 95 1.00 7.86 2.99
C TYR A 95 1.10 8.72 1.73
N LEU A 96 0.30 8.40 0.73
CA LEU A 96 0.32 9.04 -0.58
C LEU A 96 -1.06 9.66 -0.84
N GLN A 97 -1.12 10.92 -1.30
CA GLN A 97 -2.42 11.43 -1.76
C GLN A 97 -2.71 10.95 -3.19
N LYS A 98 -1.73 11.03 -4.08
CA LYS A 98 -1.87 10.60 -5.47
C LYS A 98 -0.61 9.84 -5.90
N THR A 99 -0.81 8.72 -6.60
CA THR A 99 0.26 8.09 -7.39
C THR A 99 -0.06 8.15 -8.87
N THR A 100 0.98 8.29 -9.68
CA THR A 100 0.87 8.27 -11.15
C THR A 100 1.98 7.39 -11.70
N LYS A 101 1.59 6.39 -12.50
CA LYS A 101 2.48 5.44 -13.21
C LYS A 101 3.42 4.63 -12.33
N SER A 102 3.15 4.49 -11.02
CA SER A 102 4.12 3.88 -10.10
C SER A 102 4.69 2.54 -10.59
N GLY A 103 6.02 2.42 -10.51
CA GLY A 103 6.76 1.20 -10.77
C GLY A 103 6.64 0.22 -9.60
N ASN A 104 7.76 -0.33 -9.15
CA ASN A 104 7.78 -1.32 -8.08
C ASN A 104 7.72 -0.65 -6.69
N LEU A 105 6.77 -1.09 -5.87
CA LEU A 105 6.61 -0.72 -4.48
C LEU A 105 6.59 -1.99 -3.63
N SER A 106 7.49 -2.08 -2.66
CA SER A 106 7.55 -3.22 -1.74
C SER A 106 7.50 -2.74 -0.29
N PHE A 107 6.72 -3.45 0.51
CA PHE A 107 6.46 -3.15 1.89
C PHE A 107 6.62 -4.42 2.72
N GLU A 108 7.37 -4.30 3.80
CA GLU A 108 7.69 -5.41 4.68
C GLU A 108 7.59 -4.96 6.13
N SER A 109 6.86 -5.74 6.93
CA SER A 109 6.73 -5.53 8.37
C SER A 109 6.19 -4.14 8.78
N CYS A 110 5.43 -3.51 7.90
CA CYS A 110 4.86 -2.18 8.14
C CYS A 110 3.62 -2.24 9.05
N ARG A 111 3.45 -1.25 9.92
CA ARG A 111 2.35 -1.23 10.90
C ARG A 111 1.70 0.13 11.02
N THR A 112 0.36 0.14 11.15
CA THR A 112 -0.38 1.35 11.54
C THR A 112 -1.55 1.03 12.45
N GLN A 113 -1.98 1.99 13.27
CA GLN A 113 -3.15 1.78 14.14
C GLN A 113 -4.48 1.87 13.39
N LYS A 114 -4.59 2.66 12.32
CA LYS A 114 -5.87 2.80 11.58
C LYS A 114 -5.90 2.02 10.27
N GLY A 115 -5.60 2.71 9.16
CA GLY A 115 -5.87 2.25 7.81
C GLY A 115 -4.60 2.12 6.97
N GLY A 116 -4.40 1.00 6.28
CA GLY A 116 -3.31 0.83 5.31
C GLY A 116 -2.01 0.41 5.98
N GLY A 117 -1.91 -0.86 6.41
CA GLY A 117 -0.77 -1.41 7.15
C GLY A 117 0.54 -1.17 6.45
N CYS A 118 0.59 -1.39 5.15
CA CYS A 118 1.70 -0.98 4.33
C CYS A 118 1.54 0.46 3.82
N GLY A 119 0.42 0.73 3.13
CA GLY A 119 0.21 1.98 2.41
C GLY A 119 -1.21 2.53 2.53
N TYR A 120 -1.30 3.87 2.47
CA TYR A 120 -2.56 4.58 2.28
C TYR A 120 -2.46 5.43 1.01
N ALA A 121 -3.48 5.37 0.17
CA ALA A 121 -3.59 6.21 -1.02
C ALA A 121 -4.98 6.86 -1.12
N LYS A 122 -5.09 8.14 -1.51
CA LYS A 122 -6.40 8.63 -1.99
C LYS A 122 -6.66 8.13 -3.39
N VAL A 123 -5.70 8.33 -4.29
CA VAL A 123 -5.73 7.82 -5.67
C VAL A 123 -4.46 7.04 -5.90
N LEU A 124 -4.58 5.77 -6.25
CA LEU A 124 -3.45 4.93 -6.62
C LEU A 124 -3.60 4.47 -8.07
N HIS A 125 -2.61 4.80 -8.90
CA HIS A 125 -2.45 4.27 -10.24
C HIS A 125 -1.07 3.62 -10.38
N GLN A 126 -1.06 2.31 -10.58
CA GLN A 126 0.15 1.51 -10.82
C GLN A 126 0.20 1.08 -12.28
N SER A 127 1.41 1.13 -12.84
CA SER A 127 1.64 0.75 -14.23
C SER A 127 1.44 -0.75 -14.46
N LYS A 128 1.18 -1.16 -15.71
CA LYS A 128 0.97 -2.57 -16.09
C LYS A 128 2.11 -3.53 -15.76
N SER A 129 3.33 -3.00 -15.71
CA SER A 129 4.54 -3.75 -15.36
C SER A 129 5.00 -3.52 -13.91
N GLY A 130 4.21 -2.81 -13.11
CA GLY A 130 4.56 -2.50 -11.73
C GLY A 130 4.12 -3.60 -10.78
N HIS A 131 4.88 -3.80 -9.71
CA HIS A 131 4.52 -4.73 -8.63
C HIS A 131 4.26 -3.96 -7.33
N LEU A 132 3.13 -4.22 -6.68
CA LEU A 132 2.85 -3.79 -5.32
C LEU A 132 2.89 -5.02 -4.42
N ILE A 133 3.92 -5.10 -3.57
CA ILE A 133 4.15 -6.26 -2.71
C ILE A 133 4.00 -5.83 -1.25
N CYS A 134 3.12 -6.50 -0.52
CA CYS A 134 2.84 -6.33 0.89
C CYS A 134 3.19 -7.61 1.65
N ARG A 135 4.13 -7.56 2.59
CA ARG A 135 4.49 -8.71 3.45
C ARG A 135 4.49 -8.33 4.92
N ASN A 136 3.95 -9.20 5.77
CA ASN A 136 3.99 -9.04 7.23
C ASN A 136 3.43 -7.70 7.72
N CYS A 137 2.51 -7.07 6.97
CA CYS A 137 1.94 -5.78 7.36
C CYS A 137 0.69 -5.96 8.22
N THR A 138 0.44 -5.01 9.12
CA THR A 138 -0.74 -5.03 9.99
C THR A 138 -1.37 -3.65 10.15
N ALA A 139 -2.70 -3.61 10.12
CA ALA A 139 -3.49 -2.44 10.50
C ALA A 139 -4.80 -2.87 11.15
N GLU A 140 -5.50 -1.97 11.84
CA GLU A 140 -6.88 -2.22 12.27
C GLU A 140 -7.79 -2.50 11.05
N SER A 141 -7.55 -1.76 9.96
CA SER A 141 -8.29 -1.85 8.70
C SER A 141 -7.35 -1.66 7.49
N GLY A 142 -7.55 -2.37 6.38
CA GLY A 142 -6.65 -2.28 5.21
C GLY A 142 -5.26 -2.81 5.52
N GLY A 143 -5.13 -4.10 5.86
CA GLY A 143 -3.88 -4.71 6.34
C GLY A 143 -2.67 -4.52 5.40
N CYS A 144 -2.90 -4.53 4.09
CA CYS A 144 -1.93 -4.14 3.07
C CYS A 144 -2.15 -2.67 2.67
N LEU A 145 -3.30 -2.38 2.05
CA LEU A 145 -3.57 -1.10 1.41
C LEU A 145 -4.94 -0.56 1.80
N PHE A 146 -5.00 0.75 2.04
CA PHE A 146 -6.24 1.51 2.11
C PHE A 146 -6.32 2.50 0.94
N ALA A 147 -7.33 2.37 0.08
CA ALA A 147 -7.59 3.30 -1.03
C ALA A 147 -8.88 4.10 -0.79
N LYS A 148 -8.82 5.43 -0.87
CA LYS A 148 -9.98 6.29 -0.52
C LYS A 148 -10.86 6.75 -1.70
N ARG A 149 -10.33 6.86 -2.91
CA ARG A 149 -11.07 7.45 -4.05
C ARG A 149 -10.94 6.67 -5.33
N LYS A 150 -9.76 6.14 -5.66
CA LYS A 150 -9.56 5.31 -6.84
C LYS A 150 -8.41 4.34 -6.63
N LEU A 151 -8.60 3.10 -7.03
CA LEU A 151 -7.56 2.08 -7.08
C LEU A 151 -7.47 1.52 -8.50
N ASP A 152 -6.30 1.64 -9.10
CA ASP A 152 -6.04 1.14 -10.45
C ASP A 152 -4.66 0.49 -10.45
N ILE A 153 -4.65 -0.83 -10.33
CA ILE A 153 -3.46 -1.66 -10.36
C ILE A 153 -3.39 -2.33 -11.72
N GLY A 154 -2.64 -1.74 -12.64
CA GLY A 154 -2.39 -2.37 -13.92
C GLY A 154 -1.48 -3.58 -13.81
N GLY A 155 -0.69 -3.73 -12.75
CA GLY A 155 0.26 -4.83 -12.61
C GLY A 155 -0.20 -5.87 -11.59
N VAL A 156 0.73 -6.31 -10.74
CA VAL A 156 0.44 -7.33 -9.72
C VAL A 156 0.38 -6.70 -8.34
N LEU A 157 -0.74 -6.89 -7.63
CA LEU A 157 -0.82 -6.71 -6.20
C LEU A 157 -0.65 -8.07 -5.51
N LYS A 158 0.41 -8.21 -4.72
CA LYS A 158 0.66 -9.39 -3.90
C LYS A 158 0.63 -9.04 -2.42
N ALA A 159 -0.20 -9.74 -1.66
CA ALA A 159 -0.30 -9.56 -0.23
C ALA A 159 -0.10 -10.90 0.49
N SER A 160 0.94 -11.00 1.31
CA SER A 160 1.25 -12.22 2.06
C SER A 160 1.41 -11.93 3.55
N SER A 161 0.84 -12.79 4.39
CA SER A 161 1.00 -12.72 5.86
C SER A 161 0.53 -11.35 6.40
N VAL A 162 -0.63 -10.91 5.96
CA VAL A 162 -1.19 -9.57 6.22
C VAL A 162 -2.42 -9.65 7.11
N ALA A 163 -2.52 -8.73 8.07
CA ALA A 163 -3.59 -8.75 9.07
C ALA A 163 -4.39 -7.45 9.12
N ALA A 164 -5.73 -7.60 9.18
CA ALA A 164 -6.70 -6.54 9.35
C ALA A 164 -7.84 -6.98 10.30
N PRO A 165 -7.64 -6.97 11.63
CA PRO A 165 -8.55 -7.59 12.59
C PRO A 165 -9.98 -7.04 12.56
N ARG A 166 -10.17 -5.78 12.12
CA ARG A 166 -11.48 -5.12 12.03
C ARG A 166 -11.83 -4.71 10.60
N GLY A 167 -11.16 -5.25 9.59
CA GLY A 167 -11.36 -4.85 8.21
C GLY A 167 -10.88 -5.89 7.21
N SER A 168 -10.41 -5.40 6.06
CA SER A 168 -9.88 -6.23 5.00
C SER A 168 -8.38 -6.02 4.76
N VAL A 169 -7.73 -6.96 4.07
CA VAL A 169 -6.35 -6.81 3.57
C VAL A 169 -6.27 -5.66 2.59
N LEU A 170 -7.19 -5.62 1.62
CA LEU A 170 -7.38 -4.49 0.73
C LEU A 170 -8.70 -3.79 1.06
N LEU A 171 -8.61 -2.59 1.63
CA LEU A 171 -9.77 -1.80 2.01
C LEU A 171 -9.95 -0.61 1.07
N MET A 172 -11.13 -0.49 0.50
CA MET A 172 -11.54 0.64 -0.31
C MET A 172 -12.66 1.40 0.39
N ALA A 173 -12.56 2.74 0.39
CA ALA A 173 -13.67 3.55 0.88
C ALA A 173 -14.90 3.34 0.00
N ARG A 174 -16.10 3.58 0.57
CA ARG A 174 -17.36 3.47 -0.17
C ARG A 174 -17.27 4.24 -1.49
N GLU A 175 -17.74 3.61 -2.56
CA GLU A 175 -17.77 4.16 -3.93
C GLU A 175 -16.40 4.38 -4.59
N THR A 176 -15.33 3.80 -4.05
CA THR A 176 -14.01 3.81 -4.70
C THR A 176 -14.00 2.80 -5.85
N PRO A 177 -13.98 3.22 -7.14
CA PRO A 177 -13.79 2.28 -8.24
C PRO A 177 -12.43 1.61 -8.13
N ALA A 178 -12.41 0.30 -8.40
CA ALA A 178 -11.21 -0.51 -8.35
C ALA A 178 -11.03 -1.33 -9.63
N THR A 179 -9.85 -1.25 -10.22
CA THR A 179 -9.42 -2.14 -11.29
C THR A 179 -8.10 -2.77 -10.88
N LEU A 180 -8.05 -4.10 -10.89
CA LEU A 180 -6.89 -4.89 -10.53
C LEU A 180 -6.62 -5.87 -11.67
N GLN A 181 -5.46 -5.78 -12.33
CA GLN A 181 -5.09 -6.76 -13.34
C GLN A 181 -4.84 -8.11 -12.69
N ARG A 182 -3.98 -8.15 -11.65
CA ARG A 182 -3.71 -9.39 -10.91
C ARG A 182 -3.66 -9.14 -9.41
N LEU A 183 -4.38 -9.96 -8.66
CA LEU A 183 -4.40 -9.97 -7.20
C LEU A 183 -4.01 -11.35 -6.67
N GLU A 184 -2.92 -11.38 -5.90
CA GLU A 184 -2.44 -12.56 -5.19
C GLU A 184 -2.54 -12.33 -3.69
N ILE A 185 -3.29 -13.18 -2.96
CA ILE A 185 -3.36 -13.12 -1.49
C ILE A 185 -2.99 -14.46 -0.89
N GLN A 186 -2.12 -14.46 0.12
CA GLN A 186 -1.67 -15.64 0.86
C GLN A 186 -1.63 -15.32 2.36
N GLN A 187 -2.02 -16.27 3.21
CA GLN A 187 -1.93 -16.14 4.68
C GLN A 187 -2.52 -14.82 5.21
N ALA A 188 -3.75 -14.49 4.81
CA ALA A 188 -4.42 -13.28 5.25
C ALA A 188 -5.22 -13.53 6.53
N ARG A 189 -5.17 -12.58 7.48
CA ARG A 189 -6.05 -12.58 8.65
C ARG A 189 -7.04 -11.42 8.58
N GLY A 190 -8.32 -11.73 8.37
CA GLY A 190 -9.39 -10.74 8.19
C GLY A 190 -10.13 -10.98 6.87
N VAL A 191 -10.90 -9.98 6.43
CA VAL A 191 -11.55 -10.03 5.11
C VAL A 191 -10.48 -9.84 4.02
N ALA A 192 -10.55 -10.57 2.92
CA ALA A 192 -9.56 -10.42 1.85
C ALA A 192 -9.72 -9.06 1.16
N LEU A 193 -10.97 -8.75 0.79
CA LEU A 193 -11.34 -7.62 -0.06
C LEU A 193 -12.61 -6.96 0.46
N ASP A 194 -12.61 -5.64 0.55
CA ASP A 194 -13.79 -4.84 0.92
C ASP A 194 -13.87 -3.58 0.05
N GLY A 195 -14.90 -3.50 -0.78
CA GLY A 195 -15.16 -2.35 -1.64
C GLY A 195 -16.42 -2.51 -2.49
N ARG A 196 -16.70 -1.51 -3.32
CA ARG A 196 -17.79 -1.53 -4.32
C ARG A 196 -17.19 -1.36 -5.70
N ARG A 197 -17.79 -1.96 -6.74
CA ARG A 197 -17.35 -1.84 -8.14
C ARG A 197 -15.88 -2.21 -8.35
N MET A 198 -15.58 -3.47 -8.05
CA MET A 198 -14.27 -4.06 -8.29
C MET A 198 -14.28 -4.84 -9.61
N ASN A 199 -13.31 -4.56 -10.46
CA ASN A 199 -12.99 -5.39 -11.62
C ASN A 199 -11.61 -6.02 -11.39
N ILE A 200 -11.56 -7.35 -11.32
CA ILE A 200 -10.33 -8.11 -11.11
C ILE A 200 -10.18 -9.09 -12.27
N SER A 201 -9.11 -8.95 -13.06
CA SER A 201 -8.88 -9.83 -14.21
C SER A 201 -8.33 -11.20 -13.80
N GLU A 202 -7.43 -11.23 -12.83
CA GLU A 202 -6.86 -12.47 -12.29
C GLU A 202 -6.84 -12.43 -10.76
N LEU A 203 -7.47 -13.43 -10.13
CA LEU A 203 -7.49 -13.61 -8.69
C LEU A 203 -6.87 -14.97 -8.34
N ALA A 204 -5.82 -14.92 -7.53
CA ALA A 204 -5.15 -16.10 -6.99
C ALA A 204 -5.15 -16.02 -5.47
N LEU A 205 -5.80 -16.98 -4.83
CA LEU A 205 -5.84 -17.13 -3.37
C LEU A 205 -5.05 -18.38 -2.99
N GLY A 206 -3.93 -18.17 -2.32
CA GLY A 206 -3.11 -19.25 -1.78
C GLY A 206 -3.55 -19.64 -0.36
N PRO A 207 -2.84 -20.57 0.29
CA PRO A 207 -3.27 -21.14 1.57
C PRO A 207 -3.44 -20.08 2.66
N SER A 208 -4.43 -20.27 3.52
CA SER A 208 -4.76 -19.38 4.62
C SER A 208 -5.15 -20.13 5.89
N ASP A 209 -4.77 -19.60 7.05
CA ASP A 209 -5.18 -20.13 8.36
C ASP A 209 -6.70 -19.95 8.61
N ALA A 210 -7.38 -19.15 7.77
CA ALA A 210 -8.79 -18.85 7.86
C ALA A 210 -9.40 -18.66 6.46
N PRO A 211 -10.67 -19.03 6.25
CA PRO A 211 -11.32 -18.91 4.95
C PRO A 211 -11.34 -17.46 4.47
N PHE A 212 -11.04 -17.25 3.19
CA PHE A 212 -11.10 -15.94 2.58
C PHE A 212 -12.55 -15.46 2.48
N ARG A 213 -12.80 -14.24 2.98
CA ARG A 213 -14.06 -13.54 2.78
C ARG A 213 -13.87 -12.40 1.80
N VAL A 214 -14.71 -12.34 0.78
CA VAL A 214 -14.78 -11.22 -0.16
C VAL A 214 -16.10 -10.50 0.05
N ARG A 215 -16.03 -9.22 0.45
CA ARG A 215 -17.20 -8.35 0.64
C ARG A 215 -17.24 -7.33 -0.48
N ALA A 216 -18.11 -7.57 -1.45
CA ALA A 216 -18.27 -6.71 -2.61
C ALA A 216 -19.75 -6.64 -3.02
N SER A 217 -20.27 -5.43 -3.22
CA SER A 217 -21.61 -5.28 -3.83
C SER A 217 -21.59 -5.61 -5.31
N ASP A 218 -20.50 -5.21 -6.00
CA ASP A 218 -20.34 -5.37 -7.44
C ASP A 218 -18.91 -5.85 -7.70
N LEU A 219 -18.72 -7.17 -7.76
CA LEU A 219 -17.44 -7.80 -8.11
C LEU A 219 -17.57 -8.45 -9.48
N PHE A 220 -16.77 -7.96 -10.42
CA PHE A 220 -16.59 -8.55 -11.72
C PHE A 220 -15.27 -9.30 -11.73
N LEU A 221 -15.35 -10.63 -11.77
CA LEU A 221 -14.22 -11.51 -12.00
C LEU A 221 -14.27 -11.98 -13.44
N ASP A 222 -13.17 -11.85 -14.16
CA ASP A 222 -13.03 -12.53 -15.46
C ASP A 222 -12.93 -14.04 -15.21
N SER A 223 -13.98 -14.78 -15.56
CA SER A 223 -14.16 -16.18 -15.17
C SER A 223 -13.11 -17.12 -15.74
N ALA A 224 -12.35 -16.69 -16.75
CA ALA A 224 -11.31 -17.51 -17.38
C ALA A 224 -10.06 -17.71 -16.51
N ASN A 225 -9.82 -16.89 -15.48
CA ASN A 225 -8.52 -16.84 -14.79
C ASN A 225 -8.60 -16.87 -13.25
N CYS A 226 -9.66 -17.46 -12.69
CA CYS A 226 -9.78 -17.61 -11.23
C CYS A 226 -9.17 -18.95 -10.78
N SER A 227 -8.07 -18.92 -10.04
CA SER A 227 -7.48 -20.11 -9.42
C SER A 227 -7.71 -20.05 -7.91
N LEU A 228 -8.73 -20.79 -7.46
CA LEU A 228 -9.08 -20.92 -6.04
C LEU A 228 -8.55 -22.26 -5.52
N MET A 229 -7.63 -22.22 -4.56
CA MET A 229 -7.19 -23.42 -3.84
C MET A 229 -8.04 -23.72 -2.60
N GLU A 230 -8.93 -22.81 -2.20
CA GLU A 230 -9.80 -22.92 -1.02
C GLU A 230 -11.23 -22.41 -1.31
N GLU A 231 -12.20 -22.84 -0.50
CA GLU A 231 -13.60 -22.39 -0.57
C GLU A 231 -13.71 -20.87 -0.35
N CYS A 232 -14.15 -20.14 -1.38
CA CYS A 232 -14.46 -18.72 -1.28
C CYS A 232 -15.92 -18.51 -0.89
N THR A 233 -16.16 -17.89 0.27
CA THR A 233 -17.50 -17.41 0.61
C THR A 233 -17.71 -16.00 0.07
N PHE A 234 -18.57 -15.87 -0.94
CA PHE A 234 -19.03 -14.58 -1.45
C PHE A 234 -20.27 -14.14 -0.68
N GLN A 235 -20.17 -13.03 0.07
CA GLN A 235 -21.33 -12.38 0.67
C GLN A 235 -21.73 -11.19 -0.21
N GLN A 236 -22.72 -11.40 -1.08
CA GLN A 236 -23.37 -10.28 -1.78
C GLN A 236 -24.27 -9.55 -0.78
N HIS A 237 -24.01 -8.27 -0.57
CA HIS A 237 -24.97 -7.40 0.09
C HIS A 237 -25.90 -6.84 -0.97
N GLU A 238 -27.13 -7.36 -1.03
CA GLU A 238 -28.22 -6.71 -1.78
C GLU A 238 -28.39 -5.30 -1.24
N ALA A 239 -28.31 -4.31 -2.13
CA ALA A 239 -28.59 -2.93 -1.77
C ALA A 239 -30.09 -2.83 -1.45
N LYS A 240 -30.43 -2.58 -0.17
CA LYS A 240 -31.75 -2.12 0.24
C LYS A 240 -31.98 -0.68 -0.20
#